data_AF-A0A4P6PBL5-F1
#
_entry.id   AF-A0A4P6PBL5-F1
#
_cell.length_a   1.000
_cell.length_b   1.000
_cell.length_c   1.000
_cell.angle_alpha   90.00
_cell.angle_beta   90.00
_cell.angle_gamma   90.00
#
_symmetry.space_group_name_H-M   'P 1'
#
loop_
_entity.id
_entity.type
_entity.pdbx_description
1 polymer ?
#
loop_
_entity_poly.entity_id
_entity_poly.type
_entity_poly.pdbx_seq_one_letter_code
_entity_poly.pdbx_strand_id
1 'polypeptide(L)' 'MIISLGITKNEYAHGAIGEIAAFDTWPELWLVNESDLAAANAIIESSKQQSNSQWQCQNCQEFNADSFELCWQCQQEKP' A
#
# COMPACT_ATOMS: atom_id res chain seq x y z
N MET A 1 10.90 -15.92 -11.63
CA MET A 1 9.79 -16.02 -12.59
C MET A 1 9.71 -14.66 -13.27
N ILE A 2 10.34 -14.55 -14.43
CA ILE A 2 10.55 -13.27 -15.12
C ILE A 2 9.21 -12.82 -15.73
N ILE A 3 8.82 -11.61 -15.35
CA ILE A 3 7.62 -10.89 -15.75
C ILE A 3 7.81 -10.52 -17.22
N SER A 4 7.33 -11.35 -18.14
CA SER A 4 7.16 -10.96 -19.56
C SER A 4 5.89 -10.11 -19.78
N LEU A 5 5.38 -9.43 -18.72
CA LEU A 5 3.99 -8.95 -18.60
C LEU A 5 3.84 -7.41 -18.50
N GLY A 6 4.93 -6.63 -18.45
CA GLY A 6 4.84 -5.17 -18.37
C GLY A 6 6.10 -4.50 -17.84
N ILE A 7 6.09 -3.16 -17.82
CA ILE A 7 7.15 -2.31 -17.27
C ILE A 7 6.63 -1.63 -16.01
N THR A 8 7.38 -1.71 -14.91
CA THR A 8 7.09 -0.94 -13.70
C THR A 8 7.78 0.41 -13.79
N LYS A 9 6.99 1.48 -13.73
CA LYS A 9 7.48 2.86 -13.70
C LYS A 9 7.30 3.41 -12.29
N ASN A 10 8.19 4.29 -11.87
CA ASN A 10 8.15 4.97 -10.56
C ASN A 10 8.22 4.05 -9.33
N GLU A 11 8.75 2.83 -9.47
CA GLU A 11 8.83 1.85 -8.36
C GLU A 11 9.61 2.35 -7.13
N TYR A 12 10.56 3.27 -7.30
CA TYR A 12 11.34 3.85 -6.19
C TYR A 12 10.98 5.32 -5.90
N ALA A 13 10.01 5.89 -6.63
CA ALA A 13 9.71 7.32 -6.52
C ALA A 13 8.99 7.69 -5.23
N HIS A 14 8.38 6.72 -4.53
CA HIS A 14 7.68 6.93 -3.26
C HIS A 14 8.51 7.64 -2.19
N GLY A 15 9.83 7.45 -2.18
CA GLY A 15 10.72 8.12 -1.22
C GLY A 15 10.84 9.63 -1.45
N ALA A 16 10.39 10.15 -2.60
CA ALA A 16 10.44 11.56 -2.96
C ALA A 16 9.13 12.32 -2.67
N ILE A 17 8.17 11.70 -1.97
CA ILE A 17 6.94 12.36 -1.55
C ILE A 17 7.29 13.60 -0.70
N GLY A 18 6.73 14.74 -1.07
CA GLY A 18 6.97 16.04 -0.43
C GLY A 18 7.85 16.96 -1.26
N GLU A 19 8.81 16.40 -2.01
CA GLU A 19 9.61 17.13 -3.02
C GLU A 19 8.98 17.03 -4.41
N ILE A 20 8.35 15.89 -4.71
CA ILE A 20 7.58 15.62 -5.91
C ILE A 20 6.09 15.51 -5.53
N ALA A 21 5.19 15.88 -6.45
CA ALA A 21 3.76 15.71 -6.25
C ALA A 21 3.44 14.23 -5.96
N ALA A 22 2.62 13.97 -4.94
CA ALA A 22 2.39 12.62 -4.44
C ALA A 22 1.94 11.64 -5.54
N PHE A 23 1.09 12.07 -6.46
CA PHE A 23 0.59 11.22 -7.55
C PHE A 23 1.68 10.82 -8.55
N ASP A 24 2.69 11.68 -8.76
CA ASP A 24 3.82 11.38 -9.66
C ASP A 24 4.80 10.37 -9.04
N THR A 25 4.67 10.08 -7.74
CA THR A 25 5.49 9.09 -7.04
C THR A 25 4.86 7.69 -6.99
N TRP A 26 3.62 7.55 -7.45
CA TRP A 26 2.91 6.28 -7.43
C TRP A 26 3.52 5.29 -8.43
N PRO A 27 3.66 4.00 -8.06
CA PRO A 27 4.11 2.98 -8.99
C PRO A 27 3.04 2.75 -10.06
N GLU A 28 3.49 2.68 -11.31
CA GLU A 28 2.62 2.43 -12.45
C GLU A 28 3.02 1.12 -13.11
N LEU A 29 2.04 0.27 -13.44
CA LEU A 29 2.25 -0.94 -14.24
C LEU A 29 1.81 -0.67 -15.68
N TRP A 30 2.77 -0.66 -16.60
CA TRP A 30 2.53 -0.40 -18.02
C TRP A 30 2.48 -1.71 -18.79
N LEU A 31 1.37 -1.97 -19.47
CA LEU A 31 1.18 -3.19 -20.25
C LEU A 31 1.73 -3.00 -21.65
N VAL A 32 2.48 -3.99 -22.13
CA VAL A 32 2.96 -4.02 -23.52
C VAL A 32 1.87 -4.57 -24.44
N ASN A 33 1.09 -5.55 -23.96
CA ASN A 33 -0.02 -6.15 -24.68
C ASN A 33 -1.32 -6.01 -23.87
N GLU A 34 -2.42 -5.65 -24.53
CA GLU A 34 -3.73 -5.54 -23.85
C GLU A 34 -4.25 -6.90 -23.35
N SER A 35 -3.80 -8.01 -23.94
CA SER A 35 -4.15 -9.37 -23.48
C SER A 35 -3.77 -9.64 -22.03
N ASP A 36 -2.82 -8.88 -21.50
CA ASP A 36 -2.27 -9.06 -20.15
C ASP A 36 -3.10 -8.35 -19.08
N LEU A 37 -4.12 -7.59 -19.47
CA LEU A 37 -4.95 -6.78 -18.58
C LEU A 37 -5.60 -7.61 -17.46
N ALA A 38 -6.11 -8.80 -17.78
CA ALA A 38 -6.75 -9.66 -16.78
C ALA A 38 -5.74 -10.15 -15.72
N ALA A 39 -4.53 -10.52 -16.14
CA ALA A 39 -3.47 -10.94 -15.24
C ALA A 39 -2.95 -9.78 -14.38
N ALA A 40 -2.76 -8.61 -14.99
CA ALA A 40 -2.36 -7.39 -14.30
C ALA A 40 -3.36 -6.99 -13.20
N ASN A 41 -4.66 -7.01 -13.51
CA ASN A 41 -5.70 -6.73 -12.53
C ASN A 41 -5.69 -7.73 -11.37
N ALA A 42 -5.50 -9.02 -11.65
CA ALA A 42 -5.41 -10.03 -10.59
C ALA A 42 -4.23 -9.77 -9.63
N ILE A 43 -3.08 -9.34 -10.17
CA ILE A 43 -1.90 -8.95 -9.37
C ILE A 43 -2.23 -7.73 -8.50
N ILE A 44 -2.81 -6.68 -9.10
CA ILE A 44 -3.21 -5.47 -8.38
C ILE A 44 -4.16 -5.81 -7.24
N GLU A 45 -5.20 -6.61 -7.49
CA GLU A 45 -6.16 -7.02 -6.45
C GLU A 45 -5.50 -7.84 -5.34
N SER A 46 -4.55 -8.73 -5.67
CA SER A 46 -3.80 -9.47 -4.66
C SER A 46 -2.95 -8.56 -3.77
N SER A 47 -2.41 -7.47 -4.32
CA SER A 47 -1.59 -6.51 -3.59
C SER A 47 -2.41 -5.60 -2.66
N LYS A 48 -3.70 -5.44 -2.93
CA LYS A 48 -4.63 -4.65 -2.10
C LYS A 48 -5.07 -5.38 -0.84
N GLN A 49 -4.66 -6.63 -0.62
CA GLN A 49 -4.92 -7.33 0.65
C GLN A 49 -4.09 -6.71 1.77
N GLN A 50 -4.56 -5.57 2.26
CA GLN A 50 -4.09 -4.98 3.51
C GLN A 50 -4.73 -5.77 4.65
N SER A 51 -3.94 -6.11 5.66
CA SER A 51 -4.49 -6.70 6.87
C SER A 51 -5.44 -5.68 7.51
N ASN A 52 -6.74 -5.95 7.46
CA ASN A 52 -7.75 -5.21 8.21
C ASN A 52 -7.70 -5.56 9.72
N SER A 53 -6.52 -5.98 10.21
CA SER A 53 -6.28 -6.14 11.62
C SER A 53 -6.45 -4.78 12.29
N GLN A 54 -7.16 -4.79 13.41
CA GLN A 54 -7.28 -3.64 14.29
C GLN A 54 -6.90 -4.10 15.68
N TRP A 55 -6.37 -3.17 16.47
CA TRP A 55 -6.11 -3.40 17.88
C TRP A 55 -6.89 -2.39 18.71
N GLN A 56 -7.43 -2.87 19.83
CA GLN A 56 -8.15 -2.02 20.77
C GLN A 56 -7.19 -1.51 21.84
N CYS A 57 -7.16 -0.19 22.04
CA CYS A 57 -6.35 0.40 23.10
C CYS A 57 -6.88 0.01 24.47
N GLN A 58 -6.02 -0.55 25.33
CA GLN A 58 -6.41 -0.98 26.68
C GLN A 58 -6.69 0.19 27.65
N ASN A 59 -6.28 1.41 27.31
CA ASN A 59 -6.46 2.59 28.15
C ASN A 59 -7.71 3.41 27.79
N CYS A 60 -7.90 3.73 26.50
CA CYS A 60 -9.01 4.57 26.05
C CYS A 60 -10.05 3.85 25.16
N GLN A 61 -9.87 2.55 24.90
CA GLN A 61 -10.78 1.69 24.14
C GLN A 61 -10.93 2.00 22.64
N GLU A 62 -10.11 2.90 22.09
CA GLU A 62 -10.09 3.23 20.65
C GLU A 62 -9.66 2.02 19.80
N PHE A 63 -10.29 1.82 18.64
CA PHE A 63 -9.91 0.80 17.66
C PHE A 63 -8.94 1.41 16.64
N ASN A 64 -7.68 0.99 16.70
CA ASN A 64 -6.62 1.50 15.85
C ASN A 64 -6.33 0.51 14.73
N ALA A 65 -6.01 1.00 13.53
CA ALA A 65 -5.51 0.14 12.46
C ALA A 65 -4.15 -0.47 12.85
N ASP A 66 -3.86 -1.68 12.37
CA ASP A 66 -2.63 -2.41 12.72
C ASP A 66 -1.34 -1.65 12.39
N SER A 67 -1.41 -0.75 11.40
CA SER A 67 -0.30 0.11 10.96
C SER A 67 0.09 1.20 11.97
N PHE A 68 -0.69 1.41 13.03
CA PHE A 68 -0.35 2.33 14.11
C PHE A 68 0.38 1.60 15.24
N GLU A 69 1.55 2.11 15.61
CA GLU A 69 2.32 1.67 16.78
C GLU A 69 1.81 2.31 18.09
N LEU A 70 1.14 3.46 17.99
CA LEU A 70 0.60 4.22 19.11
C LEU A 70 -0.90 4.45 18.93
N CYS A 71 -1.63 4.51 20.04
CA CYS A 71 -3.05 4.82 20.04
C CYS A 71 -3.29 6.23 19.47
N TRP A 72 -4.17 6.33 18.48
CA TRP A 72 -4.54 7.59 17.84
C TRP A 72 -5.07 8.62 18.86
N GLN A 73 -5.85 8.18 19.84
CA GLN A 73 -6.49 9.06 20.81
C GLN A 73 -5.59 9.40 22.01
N CYS A 74 -4.95 8.42 22.64
CA CYS A 74 -4.22 8.63 23.91
C CYS A 74 -2.69 8.44 23.82
N GLN A 75 -2.17 8.18 22.61
CA GLN A 75 -0.74 8.03 22.31
C GLN A 75 -0.02 6.91 23.09
N GLN A 76 -0.77 6.00 23.71
CA GLN A 76 -0.20 4.84 24.40
C GLN A 76 0.20 3.76 23.41
N GLU A 77 1.28 3.04 23.72
CA GLU A 77 1.80 1.96 22.88
C GLU A 77 0.78 0.85 22.67
N LYS A 78 0.86 0.24 21.49
CA LYS A 78 0.13 -0.98 21.16
C LYS A 78 0.47 -2.08 22.17
N PRO A 79 -0.52 -2.85 22.66
CA PRO A 79 -0.30 -3.91 23.65
C PRO A 79 0.66 -5.02 23.19
#